data_AF-A0A2T7TU62-F1
#
_entry.id   AF-A0A2T7TU62-F1
#
_cell.length_a   1.000
_cell.length_b   1.000
_cell.length_c   1.000
_cell.angle_alpha   90.00
_cell.angle_beta   90.00
_cell.angle_gamma   90.00
#
_symmetry.space_group_name_H-M   'P 1'
#
loop_
_entity.id
_entity.type
_entity.pdbx_description
1 polymer ?
#
loop_
_entity_poly.entity_id
_entity_poly.type
_entity_poly.pdbx_seq_one_letter_code
_entity_poly.pdbx_strand_id
1 'polypeptide(L)'
;MIRASCHTADNALVLEFDATPWFRQAESQSILHLAAQGWSSVWIADALETRPGYEGLHRLVEYAATRLRDESLEDPTWAALDCIVDPSDAQRWLAENRPEIAAKL
;
A
#
# COMPACT_ATOMS: atom_id res chain seq x y z
N MET A 1 6.48 0.05 -13.64
CA MET A 1 5.35 -0.33 -12.77
C MET A 1 5.95 -0.71 -11.45
N ILE A 2 5.31 -0.31 -10.35
CA ILE A 2 5.69 -0.73 -9.00
C ILE A 2 4.59 -1.67 -8.55
N ARG A 3 4.87 -2.97 -8.50
CA ARG A 3 3.85 -3.93 -8.07
C ARG A 3 3.61 -3.78 -6.58
N ALA A 4 2.34 -3.89 -6.19
CA ALA A 4 1.93 -3.97 -4.80
C ALA A 4 0.78 -4.96 -4.68
N SER A 5 0.63 -5.55 -3.51
CA SER A 5 -0.48 -6.43 -3.17
C SER A 5 -1.15 -5.97 -1.88
N CYS A 6 -2.46 -6.09 -1.81
CA CYS A 6 -3.22 -5.92 -0.57
C CYS A 6 -4.04 -7.18 -0.30
N HIS A 7 -4.20 -7.52 0.97
CA HIS A 7 -5.03 -8.62 1.41
C HIS A 7 -5.75 -8.30 2.70
N THR A 8 -6.98 -8.79 2.83
CA THR A 8 -7.72 -8.72 4.10
C THR A 8 -7.12 -9.69 5.11
N ALA A 9 -7.22 -9.36 6.39
CA ALA A 9 -6.64 -10.15 7.47
C ALA A 9 -7.18 -11.59 7.55
N ASP A 10 -8.43 -11.79 7.12
CA ASP A 10 -9.08 -13.10 6.99
C ASP A 10 -8.72 -13.84 5.68
N ASN A 11 -7.89 -13.23 4.83
CA ASN A 11 -7.49 -13.70 3.50
C ASN A 11 -8.66 -13.96 2.53
N ALA A 12 -9.85 -13.41 2.80
CA ALA A 12 -10.99 -13.55 1.91
C ALA A 12 -10.80 -12.83 0.57
N LEU A 13 -10.09 -11.70 0.57
CA LEU A 13 -9.82 -10.89 -0.60
C LEU A 13 -8.33 -10.60 -0.73
N VAL A 14 -7.82 -10.72 -1.96
CA VAL A 14 -6.45 -10.39 -2.34
C VAL A 14 -6.48 -9.66 -3.68
N LEU A 15 -5.65 -8.62 -3.81
CA LEU A 15 -5.53 -7.85 -5.05
C LEU A 15 -4.08 -7.44 -5.29
N GLU A 16 -3.62 -7.55 -6.52
CA GLU A 16 -2.40 -6.92 -7.00
C GLU A 16 -2.73 -5.64 -7.79
N PHE A 17 -1.93 -4.59 -7.65
CA PHE A 17 -2.14 -3.30 -8.31
C PHE A 17 -0.82 -2.57 -8.59
N ASP A 18 -0.88 -1.49 -9.39
CA ASP A 18 0.26 -0.62 -9.67
C ASP A 18 0.34 0.51 -8.62
N ALA A 19 1.36 0.51 -7.77
CA ALA A 19 1.61 1.59 -6.82
C ALA A 19 2.33 2.81 -7.46
N THR A 20 2.74 2.74 -8.73
CA THR A 20 3.50 3.84 -9.38
C THR A 20 2.82 5.21 -9.23
N PRO A 21 1.49 5.36 -9.38
CA PRO A 21 0.86 6.66 -9.24
C PRO A 21 0.93 7.28 -7.84
N TRP A 22 1.10 6.45 -6.79
CA TRP A 22 1.36 6.95 -5.44
C TRP A 22 2.80 7.44 -5.33
N PHE A 23 3.78 6.64 -5.77
CA PHE A 23 5.21 7.01 -5.74
C PHE A 23 5.52 8.30 -6.53
N ARG A 24 4.80 8.58 -7.62
CA ARG A 24 4.94 9.84 -8.37
C ARG A 24 4.55 11.07 -7.56
N GLN A 25 3.61 10.95 -6.64
CA GLN A 25 3.01 12.08 -5.92
C GLN A 25 3.48 12.20 -4.47
N ALA A 26 3.85 11.07 -3.86
CA ALA A 26 4.29 11.01 -2.47
C ALA A 26 5.56 11.84 -2.26
N GLU A 27 5.62 12.56 -1.15
CA GLU A 27 6.80 13.30 -0.72
C GLU A 27 7.95 12.37 -0.36
N SER A 28 9.19 12.88 -0.38
CA SER A 28 10.37 12.08 -0.06
C SER A 28 10.32 11.45 1.32
N GLN A 29 9.79 12.16 2.32
CA GLN A 29 9.66 11.63 3.68
C GLN A 29 8.67 10.47 3.77
N SER A 30 7.54 10.54 3.05
CA SER A 30 6.56 9.45 3.00
C SER A 30 7.14 8.17 2.41
N ILE A 31 7.97 8.29 1.35
CA ILE A 31 8.63 7.13 0.74
C ILE A 31 9.69 6.53 1.67
N LEU A 32 10.52 7.36 2.31
CA LEU A 32 11.51 6.89 3.28
C LEU A 32 10.85 6.23 4.48
N HIS A 33 9.73 6.78 4.96
CA HIS A 33 8.95 6.19 6.03
C HIS A 33 8.37 4.82 5.62
N LEU A 34 7.77 4.72 4.43
CA LEU A 34 7.28 3.46 3.89
C LEU A 34 8.40 2.41 3.81
N ALA A 35 9.59 2.78 3.33
CA ALA A 35 10.73 1.88 3.28
C ALA A 35 11.19 1.43 4.68
N ALA A 36 11.21 2.34 5.66
CA ALA A 36 11.52 2.02 7.05
C ALA A 36 10.49 1.08 7.72
N GLN A 37 9.25 1.07 7.22
CA GLN A 37 8.21 0.11 7.60
C GLN A 37 8.27 -1.21 6.78
N GLY A 38 9.38 -1.46 6.06
CA GLY A 38 9.54 -2.67 5.27
C GLY A 38 8.66 -2.73 4.01
N TRP A 39 8.29 -1.55 3.47
CA TRP A 39 7.43 -1.42 2.29
C TRP A 39 5.98 -1.87 2.48
N SER A 40 5.54 -2.04 3.73
CA SER A 40 4.14 -2.27 4.08
C SER A 40 3.48 -1.00 4.61
N SER A 41 2.33 -0.64 4.05
CA SER A 41 1.43 0.39 4.60
C SER A 41 0.09 0.40 3.88
N VAL A 42 -1.00 0.42 4.66
CA VAL A 42 -2.37 0.58 4.15
C VAL A 42 -2.61 1.92 3.44
N TRP A 43 -1.84 2.97 3.79
CA TRP A 43 -2.04 4.32 3.24
C TRP A 43 -1.90 4.40 1.72
N ILE A 44 -1.18 3.44 1.12
CA ILE A 44 -1.06 3.36 -0.33
C ILE A 44 -2.40 2.95 -0.95
N ALA A 45 -3.11 2.00 -0.33
CA ALA A 45 -4.44 1.62 -0.75
C ALA A 45 -5.44 2.76 -0.57
N ASP A 46 -5.45 3.39 0.62
CA ASP A 46 -6.34 4.53 0.92
C ASP A 46 -6.18 5.68 -0.10
N ALA A 47 -4.93 5.98 -0.48
CA ALA A 47 -4.63 7.07 -1.42
C ALA A 47 -4.97 6.73 -2.89
N LEU A 48 -5.13 5.46 -3.22
CA LEU A 48 -5.36 4.99 -4.59
C LEU A 48 -6.80 4.50 -4.82
N GLU A 49 -7.52 4.04 -3.79
CA GLU A 49 -8.82 3.38 -3.94
C GLU A 49 -9.90 4.22 -4.65
N THR A 50 -9.83 5.54 -4.52
CA THR A 50 -10.78 6.46 -5.17
C THR A 50 -10.44 6.78 -6.63
N ARG A 51 -9.32 6.28 -7.15
CA ARG A 51 -8.86 6.57 -8.51
C ARG A 51 -9.48 5.60 -9.51
N PRO A 52 -9.80 6.07 -10.74
CA PRO A 52 -10.20 5.18 -11.82
C PRO A 52 -9.15 4.09 -12.08
N GLY A 53 -9.60 2.84 -12.19
CA GLY A 53 -8.73 1.66 -12.35
C GLY A 53 -8.26 1.02 -11.05
N TYR A 54 -8.68 1.53 -9.89
CA TYR A 54 -8.37 0.98 -8.55
C TYR A 54 -9.63 0.53 -7.79
N GLU A 55 -10.73 0.24 -8.49
CA GLU A 55 -12.00 -0.17 -7.91
C GLU A 55 -11.89 -1.49 -7.11
N GLY A 56 -10.87 -2.31 -7.40
CA GLY A 56 -10.52 -3.46 -6.58
C GLY A 56 -10.04 -3.07 -5.17
N LEU A 57 -9.23 -2.01 -5.05
CA LEU A 57 -8.78 -1.51 -3.75
C LEU A 57 -9.96 -0.96 -2.96
N HIS A 58 -10.86 -0.25 -3.62
CA HIS A 58 -12.07 0.26 -2.96
C HIS A 58 -12.90 -0.87 -2.33
N ARG A 59 -13.10 -1.96 -3.07
CA ARG A 59 -13.81 -3.14 -2.54
C ARG A 59 -13.10 -3.79 -1.36
N LEU A 60 -11.76 -3.84 -1.39
CA LEU A 60 -10.95 -4.36 -0.28
C LEU A 60 -11.09 -3.50 0.97
N VAL A 61 -10.95 -2.17 0.83
CA VAL A 61 -11.08 -1.20 1.93
C VAL A 61 -12.49 -1.23 2.49
N GLU A 62 -13.52 -1.24 1.65
CA GLU A 62 -14.92 -1.33 2.07
C GLU A 62 -15.21 -2.65 2.82
N TYR A 63 -14.68 -3.78 2.33
CA TYR A 63 -14.82 -5.06 3.01
C TYR A 63 -14.18 -5.02 4.41
N ALA A 64 -12.93 -4.54 4.51
CA ALA A 64 -12.25 -4.42 5.79
C ALA A 64 -13.02 -3.50 6.76
N ALA A 65 -13.55 -2.37 6.26
CA ALA A 65 -14.26 -1.39 7.07
C ALA A 65 -15.67 -1.82 7.52
N THR A 66 -16.28 -2.81 6.85
CA THR A 66 -17.64 -3.27 7.15
C THR A 66 -17.67 -4.64 7.82
N ARG A 67 -16.85 -5.59 7.36
CA ARG A 67 -16.87 -6.98 7.80
C ARG A 67 -15.88 -7.27 8.91
N LEU A 68 -14.72 -6.62 8.91
CA LEU A 68 -13.61 -6.89 9.84
C LEU A 68 -13.47 -5.80 10.92
N ARG A 69 -14.40 -4.84 10.92
CA ARG A 69 -14.34 -3.67 11.80
C ARG A 69 -14.43 -4.07 13.27
N ASP A 70 -15.38 -4.92 13.62
CA ASP A 70 -15.62 -5.28 15.02
C ASP A 70 -14.42 -6.07 15.57
N GLU A 71 -13.90 -7.03 14.80
CA GLU A 71 -12.70 -7.78 15.16
C GLU A 71 -11.45 -6.90 15.27
N SER A 72 -11.28 -5.91 14.38
CA SER A 72 -10.17 -4.95 14.45
C SER A 72 -10.30 -3.95 15.62
N LEU A 73 -11.52 -3.67 16.08
CA LEU A 73 -11.76 -2.87 17.28
C LEU A 73 -11.45 -3.65 18.57
N GLU A 74 -11.68 -4.96 18.57
CA GLU A 74 -11.35 -5.85 19.69
C GLU A 74 -9.84 -6.06 19.83
N ASP A 75 -9.11 -6.16 18.71
CA ASP A 75 -7.65 -6.23 18.68
C ASP A 75 -7.04 -5.18 17.72
N PRO A 76 -6.61 -4.02 18.22
CA PRO A 76 -5.97 -2.96 17.41
C PRO A 76 -4.62 -3.37 16.80
N THR A 77 -4.02 -4.46 17.26
CA THR A 77 -2.79 -5.01 16.66
C THR A 77 -3.10 -5.88 15.44
N TRP A 78 -4.37 -6.25 15.26
CA TRP A 78 -4.86 -6.96 14.10
C TRP A 78 -5.31 -5.98 13.02
N ALA A 79 -4.40 -5.68 12.09
CA ALA A 79 -4.68 -4.84 10.94
C ALA A 79 -5.66 -5.56 10.00
N ALA A 80 -6.87 -5.04 9.84
CA ALA A 80 -7.91 -5.62 8.98
C ALA A 80 -7.50 -5.73 7.49
N LEU A 81 -6.54 -4.92 7.06
CA LEU A 81 -5.99 -4.86 5.71
C LEU A 81 -4.47 -4.67 5.82
N ASP A 82 -3.70 -5.45 5.07
CA ASP A 82 -2.27 -5.25 4.88
C ASP A 82 -1.96 -5.06 3.40
N CYS A 83 -1.03 -4.15 3.11
CA CYS A 83 -0.67 -3.72 1.77
C CYS A 83 0.84 -3.60 1.65
N ILE A 84 1.45 -4.40 0.78
CA ILE A 84 2.88 -4.52 0.63
C ILE A 84 3.28 -4.12 -0.79
N VAL A 85 4.26 -3.23 -0.90
CA VAL A 85 4.91 -2.88 -2.17
C VAL A 85 6.10 -3.80 -2.41
N ASP A 86 6.26 -4.27 -3.65
CA ASP A 86 7.46 -5.01 -4.07
C ASP A 86 8.70 -4.11 -3.91
N PRO A 87 9.63 -4.44 -2.98
CA PRO A 87 10.78 -3.59 -2.69
C PRO A 87 11.72 -3.45 -3.90
N SER A 88 11.84 -4.50 -4.72
CA SER A 88 12.74 -4.51 -5.88
C SER A 88 12.22 -3.58 -6.97
N ASP A 89 10.91 -3.60 -7.22
CA ASP A 89 10.29 -2.69 -8.19
C ASP A 89 10.30 -1.24 -7.68
N ALA A 90 10.04 -1.02 -6.38
CA ALA A 90 10.11 0.31 -5.79
C ALA A 90 11.52 0.91 -5.86
N GLN A 91 12.55 0.17 -5.44
CA GLN A 91 13.93 0.64 -5.48
C GLN A 91 14.41 0.89 -6.90
N ARG A 92 14.09 0.00 -7.85
CA ARG A 92 14.44 0.19 -9.28
C ARG A 92 13.80 1.47 -9.82
N TRP A 93 12.51 1.65 -9.57
CA TRP A 93 11.80 2.83 -10.04
C TRP A 93 12.35 4.12 -9.41
N LEU A 94 12.66 4.11 -8.11
CA LEU A 94 13.25 5.26 -7.43
C LEU A 94 14.64 5.61 -7.96
N ALA A 95 15.49 4.60 -8.24
CA ALA A 95 16.81 4.84 -8.82
C ALA A 95 16.73 5.56 -10.17
N GLU A 96 15.71 5.23 -10.98
CA GLU A 96 15.50 5.82 -12.30
C GLU A 96 14.81 7.20 -12.26
N ASN A 97 13.86 7.41 -11.34
CA ASN A 97 12.93 8.55 -11.39
C ASN A 97 13.12 9.56 -10.26
N ARG A 98 13.67 9.14 -9.11
CA ARG A 98 13.83 9.91 -7.86
C ARG A 98 15.17 9.55 -7.17
N PRO A 99 16.32 9.68 -7.87
CA PRO A 99 17.61 9.16 -7.39
C PRO A 99 18.05 9.75 -6.05
N GLU A 100 17.62 10.98 -5.73
CA GLU A 100 17.89 11.65 -4.45
C GLU A 100 17.24 10.95 -3.24
N ILE A 101 16.19 10.16 -3.47
CA ILE A 101 15.57 9.31 -2.43
C ILE A 101 16.23 7.95 -2.43
N ALA A 102 16.48 7.37 -3.60
CA ALA A 102 17.15 6.07 -3.72
C ALA A 102 18.50 6.06 -2.99
N ALA A 103 19.25 7.16 -3.03
CA ALA A 103 20.52 7.30 -2.33
C ALA A 103 20.41 7.33 -0.78
N LYS A 104 19.20 7.40 -0.23
CA LYS A 104 18.93 7.47 1.22
C LYS A 104 18.25 6.21 1.76
N LEU A 105 17.97 5.24 0.88
CA LEU A 105 17.36 3.96 1.21
C LEU A 105 18.40 2.92 1.60
#